data_AF-A0A415LA35-F1
#
_entry.id   AF-A0A415LA35-F1
#
_cell.length_a   1.000
_cell.length_b   1.000
_cell.length_c   1.000
_cell.angle_alpha   90.00
_cell.angle_beta   90.00
_cell.angle_gamma   90.00
#
_symmetry.space_group_name_H-M   'P 1'
#
loop_
_entity.id
_entity.type
_entity.pdbx_description
1 polymer ?
#
loop_
_entity_poly.entity_id
_entity_poly.type
_entity_poly.pdbx_seq_one_letter_code
_entity_poly.pdbx_strand_id
1 'polypeptide(L)'
;MRRGGKVSKHLSKEEIILNKKKSIIQLNNLLESYISRDDKLRKADLISKWIKDYVNYLNFEEKFNPKRNIAYKRGNIVKVNLGFNLGAELGGVHYAVVIDNNNKHSSDTITILPMSSLKDNTKVYERDLLIGSEFYNLVNSKHELRLKNVRAQYDKLKALTPSLHALQKLSYSDDYSLEEREHLITDLENFQSELFKQLGDLNAEIDILEKNKAEIDMMKTGSIVKLEQIRTISKMRIWIPKTTQDPLYDISLSKPTMDKINSKLMELFIFSNNS
;
A
#
# COMPACT_ATOMS: atom_id res chain seq x y z
N MET A 1 3.22 -25.82 -45.86
CA MET A 1 1.92 -25.57 -45.19
C MET A 1 1.98 -24.25 -44.40
N ARG A 2 1.48 -23.15 -44.97
CA ARG A 2 1.34 -21.87 -44.25
C ARG A 2 0.11 -21.96 -43.36
N ARG A 3 0.28 -21.92 -42.02
CA ARG A 3 -0.84 -21.82 -41.08
C ARG A 3 -1.50 -20.45 -41.29
N GLY A 4 -2.77 -20.47 -41.68
CA GLY A 4 -3.58 -19.29 -41.89
C GLY A 4 -3.66 -18.45 -40.62
N GLY A 5 -3.24 -17.20 -40.71
CA GLY A 5 -3.55 -16.19 -39.71
C GLY A 5 -5.07 -16.03 -39.66
N LYS A 6 -5.66 -16.21 -38.47
CA LYS A 6 -7.05 -15.82 -38.23
C LYS A 6 -7.16 -14.32 -38.48
N VAL A 7 -7.85 -13.94 -39.55
CA VAL A 7 -8.28 -12.58 -39.80
C VAL A 7 -9.21 -12.17 -38.66
N SER A 8 -8.81 -11.13 -37.92
CA SER A 8 -9.68 -10.46 -36.93
C SER A 8 -10.95 -9.99 -37.65
N LYS A 9 -12.10 -10.53 -37.26
CA LYS A 9 -13.40 -10.09 -37.80
C LYS A 9 -13.63 -8.66 -37.29
N HIS A 10 -13.57 -7.67 -38.17
CA HIS A 10 -13.91 -6.29 -37.82
C HIS A 10 -15.39 -6.22 -37.42
N LEU A 11 -15.65 -6.09 -36.12
CA LEU A 11 -16.99 -5.91 -35.57
C LEU A 11 -17.49 -4.49 -35.88
N SER A 12 -18.77 -4.37 -36.24
CA SER A 12 -19.39 -3.06 -36.44
C SER A 12 -19.61 -2.34 -35.10
N LYS A 13 -19.70 -1.00 -35.13
CA LYS A 13 -20.02 -0.21 -33.93
C LYS A 13 -21.35 -0.65 -33.30
N GLU A 14 -22.33 -1.02 -34.12
CA GLU A 14 -23.64 -1.48 -33.67
C GLU A 14 -23.57 -2.83 -32.95
N GLU A 15 -22.81 -3.79 -33.50
CA GLU A 15 -22.56 -5.09 -32.88
C GLU A 15 -21.90 -4.92 -31.51
N ILE A 16 -20.92 -4.01 -31.40
CA ILE A 16 -20.24 -3.68 -30.15
C ILE A 16 -21.22 -3.07 -29.13
N ILE A 17 -22.06 -2.12 -29.54
CA ILE A 17 -23.06 -1.50 -28.67
C ILE A 17 -24.07 -2.55 -28.17
N LEU A 18 -24.53 -3.43 -29.06
CA LEU A 18 -25.47 -4.50 -28.71
C LEU A 18 -24.85 -5.47 -27.71
N ASN A 19 -23.61 -5.91 -27.94
CA ASN A 19 -22.89 -6.79 -27.04
C ASN A 19 -22.69 -6.16 -25.66
N LYS A 20 -22.30 -4.88 -25.60
CA LYS A 20 -22.18 -4.12 -24.36
C LYS A 20 -23.50 -4.12 -23.58
N LYS A 21 -24.62 -3.77 -24.23
CA LYS A 21 -25.95 -3.73 -23.59
C LYS A 21 -26.32 -5.11 -23.02
N LYS A 22 -26.19 -6.17 -23.82
CA LYS A 22 -26.48 -7.55 -23.39
C LYS A 22 -25.64 -7.96 -22.17
N SER A 23 -24.34 -7.65 -22.18
CA SER A 23 -23.42 -7.99 -21.09
C SER A 23 -23.78 -7.27 -19.79
N ILE A 24 -24.14 -5.98 -19.86
CA ILE A 24 -24.57 -5.21 -18.68
C ILE A 24 -25.88 -5.76 -18.12
N ILE A 25 -26.85 -6.10 -18.98
CA ILE A 25 -28.12 -6.71 -18.55
C ILE A 25 -27.86 -8.05 -17.85
N GLN A 26 -27.00 -8.91 -18.40
CA GLN A 26 -26.66 -10.19 -17.77
C GLN A 26 -26.03 -10.00 -16.39
N LEU A 27 -25.11 -9.04 -16.25
CA LEU A 27 -24.49 -8.71 -14.97
C LEU A 27 -25.51 -8.16 -13.96
N ASN A 28 -26.41 -7.28 -14.41
CA ASN A 28 -27.46 -6.72 -13.57
C ASN A 28 -28.39 -7.82 -13.04
N ASN A 29 -28.89 -8.68 -13.91
CA ASN A 29 -29.78 -9.79 -13.53
C ASN A 29 -29.10 -10.74 -12.54
N LEU A 30 -27.80 -11.00 -12.71
CA LEU A 30 -27.02 -11.79 -11.74
C LEU A 30 -26.99 -11.11 -10.36
N LEU A 31 -26.70 -9.81 -10.30
CA LEU A 31 -26.66 -9.06 -9.04
C LEU A 31 -28.03 -8.98 -8.37
N GLU A 32 -29.10 -8.74 -9.14
CA GLU A 32 -30.48 -8.79 -8.65
C GLU A 32 -30.80 -10.17 -8.05
N SER A 33 -30.43 -11.26 -8.73
CA SER A 33 -30.63 -12.62 -8.20
C SER A 33 -29.89 -12.89 -6.88
N TYR A 34 -28.76 -12.20 -6.64
CA TYR A 34 -28.03 -12.27 -5.38
C TYR A 34 -28.63 -11.36 -4.32
N ILE A 35 -29.19 -10.22 -4.71
CA ILE A 35 -29.85 -9.27 -3.81
C ILE A 35 -31.17 -9.84 -3.29
N SER A 36 -31.91 -10.59 -4.11
CA SER A 36 -33.13 -11.28 -3.69
C SER A 36 -32.90 -12.41 -2.67
N ARG A 37 -31.64 -12.66 -2.28
CA ARG A 37 -31.23 -13.74 -1.40
C ARG A 37 -30.38 -13.21 -0.25
N ASP A 38 -30.88 -13.32 0.98
CA ASP A 38 -30.17 -12.83 2.17
C ASP A 38 -28.76 -13.42 2.34
N ASP A 39 -28.57 -14.69 1.96
CA ASP A 39 -27.26 -15.37 2.03
C ASP A 39 -26.21 -14.81 1.05
N LYS A 40 -26.64 -14.03 0.04
CA LYS A 40 -25.76 -13.52 -1.03
C LYS A 40 -25.69 -12.00 -1.12
N LEU A 41 -26.37 -11.27 -0.23
CA LEU A 41 -26.31 -9.80 -0.17
C LEU A 41 -24.87 -9.27 -0.12
N ARG A 42 -24.05 -9.83 0.78
CA ARG A 42 -22.64 -9.44 0.89
C ARG A 42 -21.86 -9.71 -0.40
N LYS A 43 -22.17 -10.80 -1.10
CA LYS A 43 -21.51 -11.13 -2.37
C LYS A 43 -21.85 -10.10 -3.45
N ALA A 44 -23.12 -9.69 -3.54
CA ALA A 44 -23.56 -8.65 -4.47
C ALA A 44 -22.87 -7.30 -4.20
N ASP A 45 -22.76 -6.90 -2.93
CA ASP A 45 -22.05 -5.67 -2.53
C ASP A 45 -20.56 -5.72 -2.89
N LEU A 46 -19.88 -6.83 -2.61
CA LEU A 46 -18.46 -7.00 -2.94
C LEU A 46 -18.20 -6.96 -4.46
N ILE A 47 -19.03 -7.61 -5.27
CA ILE A 47 -18.93 -7.55 -6.73
C ILE A 47 -19.17 -6.11 -7.20
N SER A 48 -20.19 -5.43 -6.67
CA SER A 48 -20.51 -4.04 -7.03
C SER A 48 -19.36 -3.08 -6.71
N LYS A 49 -18.74 -3.23 -5.53
CA LYS A 49 -17.52 -2.47 -5.16
C LYS A 49 -16.37 -2.77 -6.12
N TRP A 50 -16.15 -4.03 -6.45
CA TRP A 50 -15.09 -4.41 -7.38
C TRP A 50 -15.32 -3.86 -8.80
N ILE A 51 -16.57 -3.82 -9.29
CA ILE A 51 -16.89 -3.21 -10.59
C ILE A 51 -16.49 -1.73 -10.60
N LYS A 52 -16.78 -1.00 -9.51
CA LYS A 52 -16.36 0.41 -9.36
C LYS A 52 -14.83 0.54 -9.40
N ASP A 53 -14.12 -0.27 -8.64
CA ASP A 53 -12.65 -0.29 -8.63
C ASP A 53 -12.09 -0.62 -10.01
N TYR A 54 -12.67 -1.61 -10.71
CA TYR A 54 -12.26 -2.03 -12.03
C TYR A 54 -12.44 -0.92 -13.08
N VAL A 55 -13.58 -0.22 -13.07
CA VAL A 55 -13.81 0.96 -13.92
C VAL A 55 -12.77 2.05 -13.62
N ASN A 56 -12.45 2.29 -12.35
CA ASN A 56 -11.43 3.26 -11.96
C ASN A 56 -10.03 2.87 -12.47
N TYR A 57 -9.67 1.58 -12.42
CA TYR A 57 -8.43 1.11 -13.01
C TYR A 57 -8.42 1.34 -14.53
N LEU A 58 -9.47 0.94 -15.26
CA LEU A 58 -9.53 1.13 -16.71
C LEU A 58 -9.42 2.61 -17.10
N ASN A 59 -10.11 3.52 -16.39
CA ASN A 59 -10.03 4.96 -16.65
C ASN A 59 -8.63 5.55 -16.39
N PHE A 60 -7.84 4.92 -15.51
CA PHE A 60 -6.49 5.36 -15.18
C PHE A 60 -5.40 4.67 -16.02
N GLU A 61 -5.73 3.58 -16.73
CA GLU A 61 -4.78 2.70 -17.42
C GLU A 61 -3.85 3.46 -18.38
N GLU A 62 -4.40 4.30 -19.24
CA GLU A 62 -3.61 5.09 -20.20
C GLU A 62 -2.70 6.15 -19.55
N LYS A 63 -3.07 6.61 -18.35
CA LYS A 63 -2.32 7.63 -17.59
C LYS A 63 -1.35 7.01 -16.57
N PHE A 64 -1.40 5.69 -16.39
CA PHE A 64 -0.59 5.01 -15.42
C PHE A 64 0.88 5.07 -15.84
N ASN A 65 1.74 5.44 -14.88
CA ASN A 65 3.18 5.38 -15.07
C ASN A 65 3.79 4.68 -13.84
N PRO A 66 4.35 3.47 -14.00
CA PRO A 66 4.89 2.69 -12.88
C PRO A 66 6.06 3.40 -12.18
N LYS A 67 6.77 4.31 -12.86
CA LYS A 67 7.88 5.08 -12.25
C LYS A 67 7.43 6.10 -11.21
N ARG A 68 6.14 6.44 -11.16
CA ARG A 68 5.57 7.31 -10.12
C ARG A 68 5.43 6.60 -8.79
N ASN A 69 5.32 5.27 -8.80
CA ASN A 69 5.43 4.47 -7.60
C ASN A 69 6.90 4.34 -7.19
N ILE A 70 7.18 3.89 -5.97
CA ILE A 70 8.53 3.47 -5.59
C ILE A 70 9.02 2.28 -6.44
N ALA A 71 10.33 2.02 -6.40
CA ALA A 71 10.88 0.76 -6.88
C ALA A 71 10.66 -0.34 -5.84
N TYR A 72 10.05 -1.44 -6.25
CA TYR A 72 9.79 -2.61 -5.39
C TYR A 72 10.92 -3.62 -5.52
N LYS A 73 11.40 -4.12 -4.38
CA LYS A 73 12.45 -5.13 -4.27
C LYS A 73 11.86 -6.45 -3.78
N ARG A 74 12.56 -7.55 -4.07
CA ARG A 74 12.25 -8.87 -3.50
C ARG A 74 12.12 -8.78 -1.97
N GLY A 75 11.07 -9.38 -1.43
CA GLY A 75 10.77 -9.41 -0.01
C GLY A 75 9.98 -8.21 0.51
N ASN A 76 9.84 -7.13 -0.27
CA ASN A 76 8.98 -6.01 0.10
C ASN A 76 7.53 -6.47 0.31
N ILE A 77 6.86 -5.89 1.31
CA ILE A 77 5.44 -6.08 1.55
C ILE A 77 4.63 -4.98 0.88
N VAL A 78 3.60 -5.39 0.14
CA VAL A 78 2.65 -4.49 -0.54
C VAL A 78 1.23 -4.84 -0.13
N LYS A 79 0.40 -3.83 0.12
CA LYS A 79 -1.06 -3.96 0.21
C LYS A 79 -1.65 -3.80 -1.19
N VAL A 80 -2.40 -4.80 -1.63
CA VAL A 80 -2.84 -4.96 -3.02
C VAL A 80 -4.33 -5.30 -3.07
N ASN A 81 -5.04 -4.79 -4.07
CA ASN A 81 -6.41 -5.20 -4.36
C ASN A 81 -6.43 -6.25 -5.48
N LEU A 82 -6.70 -7.48 -5.07
CA LEU A 82 -6.74 -8.66 -5.92
C LEU A 82 -8.10 -8.85 -6.58
N GLY A 83 -9.07 -7.98 -6.28
CA GLY A 83 -10.38 -7.95 -6.91
C GLY A 83 -11.29 -9.10 -6.53
N PHE A 84 -12.47 -9.16 -7.17
CA PHE A 84 -13.42 -10.23 -6.96
C PHE A 84 -13.12 -11.39 -7.92
N ASN A 85 -12.50 -12.46 -7.41
CA ASN A 85 -12.05 -13.60 -8.22
C ASN A 85 -13.02 -14.78 -8.19
N LEU A 86 -12.77 -15.76 -9.06
CA LEU A 86 -13.62 -16.94 -9.21
C LEU A 86 -13.28 -18.01 -8.17
N GLY A 87 -14.32 -18.68 -7.67
CA GLY A 87 -14.16 -19.86 -6.82
C GLY A 87 -13.28 -19.61 -5.57
N ALA A 88 -12.22 -20.39 -5.44
CA ALA A 88 -11.31 -20.38 -4.30
C ALA A 88 -10.08 -19.46 -4.47
N GLU A 89 -10.01 -18.71 -5.57
CA GLU A 89 -8.95 -17.72 -5.76
C GLU A 89 -9.05 -16.61 -4.70
N LEU A 90 -7.91 -16.25 -4.11
CA LEU A 90 -7.90 -15.20 -3.10
C LEU A 90 -8.30 -13.87 -3.74
N GLY A 91 -9.27 -13.17 -3.16
CA GLY A 91 -9.79 -11.90 -3.69
C GLY A 91 -9.86 -10.80 -2.63
N GLY A 92 -10.11 -9.57 -3.06
CA GLY A 92 -10.19 -8.40 -2.19
C GLY A 92 -8.82 -7.82 -1.84
N VAL A 93 -8.77 -7.04 -0.77
CA VAL A 93 -7.57 -6.31 -0.35
C VAL A 93 -6.74 -7.18 0.59
N HIS A 94 -5.49 -7.43 0.24
CA HIS A 94 -4.57 -8.26 1.01
C HIS A 94 -3.17 -7.65 1.05
N TYR A 95 -2.40 -7.99 2.08
CA TYR A 95 -0.94 -7.84 2.00
C TYR A 95 -0.36 -8.95 1.12
N ALA A 96 0.78 -8.68 0.52
CA ALA A 96 1.51 -9.63 -0.31
C ALA A 96 3.01 -9.36 -0.28
N VAL A 97 3.80 -10.40 -0.47
CA VAL A 97 5.26 -10.34 -0.56
C VAL A 97 5.67 -10.26 -2.03
N VAL A 98 6.54 -9.33 -2.39
CA VAL A 98 7.15 -9.28 -3.73
C VAL A 98 8.18 -10.38 -3.88
N ILE A 99 8.13 -11.12 -4.99
CA ILE A 99 9.03 -12.26 -5.26
C ILE A 99 9.81 -12.14 -6.57
N ASP A 100 9.73 -11.01 -7.27
CA ASP A 100 10.61 -10.78 -8.43
C ASP A 100 12.05 -10.55 -7.95
N ASN A 101 13.01 -11.26 -8.54
CA ASN A 101 14.44 -11.05 -8.24
C ASN A 101 14.93 -9.67 -8.71
N ASN A 102 14.46 -9.22 -9.88
CA ASN A 102 14.83 -7.94 -10.46
C ASN A 102 13.63 -7.33 -11.22
N ASN A 103 12.70 -6.72 -10.48
CA ASN A 103 11.60 -5.99 -11.09
C ASN A 103 12.08 -4.60 -11.52
N LYS A 104 12.09 -4.33 -12.82
CA LYS A 104 12.42 -2.98 -13.32
C LYS A 104 11.42 -1.97 -12.77
N HIS A 105 11.89 -0.81 -12.34
CA HIS A 105 11.03 0.27 -11.84
C HIS A 105 9.96 0.67 -12.87
N SER A 106 10.32 0.66 -14.15
CA SER A 106 9.44 0.94 -15.28
C SER A 106 8.51 -0.21 -15.70
N SER A 107 8.59 -1.39 -15.07
CA SER A 107 7.68 -2.50 -15.39
C SER A 107 6.26 -2.16 -14.94
N ASP A 108 5.25 -2.41 -15.76
CA ASP A 108 3.84 -2.22 -15.38
C ASP A 108 3.34 -3.31 -14.43
N THR A 109 4.04 -4.44 -14.36
CA THR A 109 3.63 -5.61 -13.57
C THR A 109 4.70 -6.03 -12.56
N ILE A 110 4.26 -6.81 -11.57
CA ILE A 110 5.08 -7.37 -10.51
C ILE A 110 4.51 -8.71 -10.04
N THR A 111 5.37 -9.67 -9.71
CA THR A 111 4.94 -10.96 -9.15
C THR A 111 4.95 -10.94 -7.63
N ILE A 112 3.83 -11.38 -7.04
CA ILE A 112 3.57 -11.33 -5.60
C ILE A 112 3.04 -12.66 -5.07
N LEU A 113 3.25 -12.88 -3.77
CA LEU A 113 2.64 -13.92 -2.97
C LEU A 113 1.65 -13.30 -1.98
N PRO A 114 0.34 -13.52 -2.13
CA PRO A 114 -0.64 -12.98 -1.20
C PRO A 114 -0.48 -13.55 0.21
N MET A 115 -0.91 -12.77 1.20
CA MET A 115 -0.89 -13.12 2.60
C MET A 115 -2.29 -13.03 3.21
N SER A 116 -2.53 -13.86 4.21
CA SER A 116 -3.71 -13.81 5.07
C SER A 116 -3.31 -13.72 6.53
N SER A 117 -4.11 -13.04 7.33
CA SER A 117 -3.96 -13.05 8.78
C SER A 117 -4.26 -14.41 9.39
N LEU A 118 -3.49 -14.80 10.40
CA LEU A 118 -3.80 -15.91 11.29
C LEU A 118 -4.84 -15.44 12.32
N LYS A 119 -6.00 -16.12 12.35
CA LYS A 119 -7.04 -15.99 13.39
C LYS A 119 -7.09 -17.26 14.21
N ASP A 120 -7.66 -17.21 15.41
CA ASP A 120 -7.71 -18.33 16.37
C ASP A 120 -8.22 -19.66 15.79
N ASN A 121 -9.12 -19.60 14.78
CA ASN A 121 -9.68 -20.78 14.12
C ASN A 121 -9.23 -20.95 12.65
N THR A 122 -8.10 -20.35 12.27
CA THR A 122 -7.60 -20.44 10.89
C THR A 122 -6.83 -21.73 10.70
N LYS A 123 -7.34 -22.61 9.83
CA LYS A 123 -6.58 -23.78 9.37
C LYS A 123 -5.38 -23.30 8.55
N VAL A 124 -4.18 -23.63 9.00
CA VAL A 124 -2.96 -23.49 8.20
C VAL A 124 -2.85 -24.76 7.36
N TYR A 125 -2.91 -24.62 6.05
CA TYR A 125 -2.76 -25.77 5.16
C TYR A 125 -1.27 -26.11 4.99
N GLU A 126 -0.96 -27.36 4.70
CA GLU A 126 0.42 -27.86 4.54
C GLU A 126 1.21 -27.10 3.44
N ARG A 127 0.50 -26.60 2.43
CA ARG A 127 1.05 -25.87 1.29
C ARG A 127 1.12 -24.36 1.53
N ASP A 128 0.67 -23.89 2.69
CA ASP A 128 0.89 -22.53 3.17
C ASP A 128 2.22 -22.40 3.93
N LEU A 129 2.70 -21.17 4.11
CA LEU A 129 3.81 -20.89 5.00
C LEU A 129 3.40 -19.94 6.12
N LEU A 130 3.39 -20.44 7.36
CA LEU A 130 3.20 -19.63 8.54
C LEU A 130 4.48 -18.83 8.84
N ILE A 131 4.38 -17.50 8.83
CA ILE A 131 5.50 -16.60 9.17
C ILE A 131 5.35 -15.94 10.55
N GLY A 132 4.29 -16.30 11.29
CA GLY A 132 4.06 -15.81 12.65
C GLY A 132 3.88 -14.29 12.69
N SER A 133 4.47 -13.66 13.71
CA SER A 133 4.34 -12.22 13.97
C SER A 133 5.39 -11.34 13.30
N GLU A 134 6.24 -11.88 12.43
CA GLU A 134 7.33 -11.14 11.80
C GLU A 134 6.85 -9.87 11.10
N PHE A 135 5.84 -9.99 10.22
CA PHE A 135 5.31 -8.83 9.50
C PHE A 135 4.75 -7.76 10.44
N TYR A 136 3.94 -8.15 11.43
CA TYR A 136 3.40 -7.23 12.42
C TYR A 136 4.51 -6.50 13.19
N ASN A 137 5.51 -7.24 13.65
CA ASN A 137 6.63 -6.68 14.40
C ASN A 137 7.43 -5.69 13.56
N LEU A 138 7.70 -5.99 12.28
CA LEU A 138 8.41 -5.08 11.39
C LEU A 138 7.70 -3.73 11.23
N VAL A 139 6.38 -3.77 11.00
CA VAL A 139 5.59 -2.53 10.85
C VAL A 139 5.52 -1.77 12.18
N ASN A 140 5.28 -2.48 13.29
CA ASN A 140 5.16 -1.87 14.61
C ASN A 140 6.49 -1.25 15.09
N SER A 141 7.61 -1.97 14.96
CA SER A 141 8.93 -1.45 15.32
C SER A 141 9.31 -0.21 14.51
N LYS A 142 8.97 -0.18 13.22
CA LYS A 142 9.19 1.00 12.38
C LYS A 142 8.34 2.19 12.85
N HIS A 143 7.08 1.95 13.21
CA HIS A 143 6.19 2.98 13.75
C HIS A 143 6.70 3.53 15.08
N GLU A 144 7.07 2.67 16.03
CA GLU A 144 7.60 3.06 17.34
C GLU A 144 8.90 3.88 17.23
N LEU A 145 9.81 3.48 16.33
CA LEU A 145 11.03 4.24 16.07
C LEU A 145 10.71 5.65 15.57
N ARG A 146 9.78 5.78 14.63
CA ARG A 146 9.39 7.09 14.08
C ARG A 146 8.66 7.93 15.14
N LEU A 147 7.81 7.32 15.95
CA LEU A 147 7.11 7.97 17.07
C LEU A 147 8.11 8.54 18.09
N LYS A 148 9.15 7.78 18.44
CA LYS A 148 10.23 8.24 19.32
C LYS A 148 10.95 9.45 18.73
N ASN A 149 11.24 9.44 17.43
CA ASN A 149 11.91 10.55 16.75
C ASN A 149 11.06 11.82 16.74
N VAL A 150 9.77 11.70 16.40
CA VAL A 150 8.81 12.81 16.43
C VAL A 150 8.68 13.41 17.83
N ARG A 151 8.58 12.57 18.87
CA ARG A 151 8.56 13.05 20.26
C ARG A 151 9.83 13.82 20.62
N ALA A 152 11.00 13.30 20.25
CA ALA A 152 12.26 13.99 20.50
C ALA A 152 12.38 15.33 19.75
N GLN A 153 11.84 15.44 18.53
CA GLN A 153 11.78 16.70 17.79
C GLN A 153 10.81 17.69 18.45
N TYR A 154 9.63 17.22 18.85
CA TYR A 154 8.65 18.03 19.57
C TYR A 154 9.23 18.62 20.87
N ASP A 155 9.91 17.80 21.67
CA ASP A 155 10.51 18.24 22.93
C ASP A 155 11.60 19.31 22.70
N LYS A 156 12.40 19.16 21.63
CA LYS A 156 13.39 20.18 21.23
C LYS A 156 12.72 21.50 20.86
N LEU A 157 11.66 21.47 20.03
CA LEU A 157 10.94 22.68 19.63
C LEU A 157 10.28 23.36 20.84
N LYS A 158 9.69 22.58 21.73
CA LYS A 158 9.08 23.07 22.97
C LYS A 158 10.11 23.72 23.90
N ALA A 159 11.34 23.22 23.93
CA ALA A 159 12.43 23.82 24.71
C ALA A 159 12.90 25.18 24.17
N LEU A 160 12.59 25.53 22.92
CA LEU A 160 12.94 26.83 22.32
C LEU A 160 11.93 27.93 22.65
N THR A 161 10.70 27.58 23.08
CA THR A 161 9.64 28.54 23.43
C THR A 161 10.08 29.61 24.44
N PRO A 162 10.80 29.28 25.55
CA PRO A 162 11.25 30.30 26.51
C PRO A 162 12.27 31.28 25.91
N SER A 163 13.16 30.80 25.03
CA SER A 163 14.16 31.64 24.37
C SER A 163 13.51 32.62 23.40
N LEU A 164 12.49 32.17 22.67
CA LEU A 164 11.71 33.02 21.78
C LEU A 164 10.96 34.11 22.57
N HIS A 165 10.33 33.75 23.69
CA HIS A 165 9.70 34.73 24.59
C HIS A 165 10.71 35.74 25.17
N ALA A 166 11.94 35.33 25.45
CA ALA A 166 12.99 36.22 25.95
C ALA A 166 13.45 37.21 24.87
N LEU A 167 13.72 36.73 23.65
CA LEU A 167 14.12 37.58 22.52
C LEU A 167 13.02 38.56 22.13
N GLN A 168 11.76 38.11 22.13
CA GLN A 168 10.61 38.98 21.89
C GLN A 168 10.47 40.09 22.95
N LYS A 169 10.83 39.84 24.22
CA LYS A 169 10.85 40.90 25.24
C LYS A 169 11.96 41.92 25.00
N LEU A 170 13.13 41.45 24.57
CA LEU A 170 14.28 42.33 24.29
C LEU A 170 14.03 43.26 23.10
N SER A 171 13.32 42.80 22.06
CA SER A 171 13.00 43.63 20.89
C SER A 171 12.12 44.85 21.18
N TYR A 172 11.41 44.87 22.31
CA TYR A 172 10.57 46.01 22.74
C TYR A 172 11.20 46.85 23.86
N SER A 173 12.43 46.54 24.29
CA SER A 173 13.08 47.27 25.38
C SER A 173 13.65 48.62 24.93
N ASP A 174 13.58 49.62 25.81
CA ASP A 174 13.99 50.99 25.48
C ASP A 174 15.50 51.24 25.49
N ASP A 175 16.27 50.25 25.94
CA ASP A 175 17.72 50.34 26.15
C ASP A 175 18.54 50.21 24.85
N TYR A 176 17.92 49.85 23.72
CA TYR A 176 18.59 49.67 22.42
C TYR A 176 18.30 50.82 21.44
N SER A 177 19.28 51.13 20.59
CA SER A 177 19.13 52.08 19.49
C SER A 177 18.14 51.58 18.43
N LEU A 178 17.65 52.48 17.57
CA LEU A 178 16.69 52.13 16.53
C LEU A 178 17.25 51.11 15.53
N GLU A 179 18.51 51.25 15.11
CA GLU A 179 19.17 50.32 14.18
C GLU A 179 19.36 48.92 14.80
N GLU A 180 19.71 48.84 16.09
CA GLU A 180 19.83 47.56 16.81
C GLU A 180 18.49 46.85 16.95
N ARG A 181 17.40 47.59 17.19
CA ARG A 181 16.04 47.02 17.24
C ARG A 181 15.60 46.47 15.88
N GLU A 182 15.91 47.17 14.79
CA GLU A 182 15.56 46.72 13.43
C GLU A 182 16.30 45.42 13.05
N HIS A 183 17.58 45.31 13.41
CA HIS A 183 18.34 44.07 13.24
C HIS A 183 17.77 42.91 14.10
N LEU A 184 17.44 43.17 15.37
CA LEU A 184 16.83 42.16 16.27
C LEU A 184 15.46 41.67 15.77
N ILE A 185 14.64 42.58 15.24
CA ILE A 185 13.34 42.23 14.64
C ILE A 185 13.54 41.33 13.42
N THR A 186 14.49 41.66 12.55
CA THR A 186 14.81 40.85 11.36
C THR A 186 15.26 39.43 11.75
N ASP A 187 16.15 39.31 12.73
CA ASP A 187 16.61 38.00 13.22
C ASP A 187 15.49 37.20 13.87
N LEU A 188 14.59 37.86 14.61
CA LEU A 188 13.40 37.24 15.18
C LEU A 188 12.45 36.70 14.09
N GLU A 189 12.20 37.48 13.04
CA GLU A 189 11.37 37.05 11.92
C GLU A 189 11.96 35.85 11.19
N ASN A 190 13.27 35.85 10.94
CA ASN A 190 13.98 34.71 10.35
C ASN A 190 13.88 33.46 11.23
N PHE A 191 14.09 33.61 12.55
CA PHE A 191 13.99 32.50 13.50
C PHE A 191 12.56 31.95 13.60
N GLN A 192 11.55 32.83 13.62
CA GLN A 192 10.14 32.43 13.59
C GLN A 192 9.81 31.66 12.31
N SER A 193 10.28 32.14 11.14
CA SER A 193 10.05 31.47 9.86
C SER A 193 10.61 30.05 9.84
N GLU A 194 11.83 29.85 10.35
CA GLU A 194 12.44 28.52 10.46
C GLU A 194 11.67 27.61 11.44
N LEU A 195 11.20 28.14 12.57
CA LEU A 195 10.36 27.37 13.50
C LEU A 195 9.02 26.97 12.89
N PHE A 196 8.37 27.86 12.14
CA PHE A 196 7.12 27.55 11.44
C PHE A 196 7.32 26.44 10.42
N LYS A 197 8.45 26.46 9.69
CA LYS A 197 8.82 25.38 8.76
C LYS A 197 9.01 24.05 9.49
N GLN A 198 9.77 24.05 10.59
CA GLN A 198 10.00 22.83 11.39
C GLN A 198 8.71 22.28 11.99
N LEU A 199 7.80 23.14 12.46
CA LEU A 199 6.47 22.73 12.91
C LEU A 199 5.63 22.14 11.77
N GLY A 200 5.70 22.72 10.56
CA GLY A 200 5.06 22.18 9.36
C GLY A 200 5.55 20.78 9.03
N ASP A 201 6.88 20.57 9.02
CA ASP A 201 7.49 19.26 8.77
C ASP A 201 7.10 18.24 9.86
N LEU A 202 7.12 18.65 11.12
CA LEU A 202 6.73 17.78 12.25
C LEU A 202 5.25 17.37 12.17
N ASN A 203 4.36 18.30 11.82
CA ASN A 203 2.94 17.99 11.62
C ASN A 203 2.73 17.00 10.47
N ALA A 204 3.46 17.17 9.36
CA ALA A 204 3.41 16.21 8.27
C ALA A 204 3.91 14.81 8.69
N GLU A 205 4.92 14.73 9.57
CA GLU A 205 5.36 13.45 10.15
C GLU A 205 4.30 12.81 11.07
N ILE A 206 3.59 13.63 11.86
CA ILE A 206 2.49 13.18 12.72
C ILE A 206 1.35 12.58 11.86
N ASP A 207 0.94 13.26 10.78
CA ASP A 207 -0.08 12.75 9.86
C ASP A 207 0.30 11.37 9.29
N ILE A 208 1.58 11.15 9.01
CA ILE A 208 2.07 9.87 8.52
C ILE A 208 2.07 8.82 9.64
N LEU A 209 2.45 9.19 10.86
CA LEU A 209 2.37 8.29 12.01
C LEU A 209 0.94 7.82 12.27
N GLU A 210 -0.05 8.72 12.17
CA GLU A 210 -1.45 8.37 12.34
C GLU A 210 -1.93 7.38 11.27
N LYS A 211 -1.57 7.61 10.00
CA LYS A 211 -1.86 6.66 8.91
C LYS A 211 -1.22 5.29 9.16
N ASN A 212 0.03 5.27 9.63
CA ASN A 212 0.74 4.04 9.97
C ASN A 212 0.05 3.31 11.12
N LYS A 213 -0.40 4.05 12.15
CA LYS A 213 -1.10 3.49 13.30
C LYS A 213 -2.44 2.87 12.90
N ALA A 214 -3.22 3.58 12.09
CA ALA A 214 -4.48 3.07 11.55
C ALA A 214 -4.26 1.77 10.77
N GLU A 215 -3.19 1.68 9.97
CA GLU A 215 -2.85 0.45 9.25
C GLU A 215 -2.48 -0.70 10.20
N ILE A 216 -1.66 -0.44 11.23
CA ILE A 216 -1.29 -1.42 12.26
C ILE A 216 -2.52 -1.95 13.01
N ASP A 217 -3.47 -1.08 13.34
CA ASP A 217 -4.68 -1.45 14.09
C ASP A 217 -5.60 -2.38 13.30
N MET A 218 -5.53 -2.34 11.96
CA MET A 218 -6.23 -3.29 11.09
C MET A 218 -5.53 -4.65 11.01
N MET A 219 -4.25 -4.74 11.37
CA MET A 219 -3.46 -5.96 11.26
C MET A 219 -3.74 -6.91 12.43
N LYS A 220 -3.65 -8.21 12.13
CA LYS A 220 -3.49 -9.24 13.17
C LYS A 220 -2.00 -9.56 13.31
N THR A 221 -1.63 -10.04 14.49
CA THR A 221 -0.23 -10.35 14.80
C THR A 221 0.30 -11.45 13.89
N GLY A 222 -0.40 -12.58 13.78
CA GLY A 222 0.04 -13.70 12.94
C GLY A 222 -0.28 -13.52 11.46
N SER A 223 0.65 -13.93 10.59
CA SER A 223 0.51 -13.91 9.12
C SER A 223 0.88 -15.24 8.47
N ILE A 224 0.17 -15.57 7.40
CA ILE A 224 0.35 -16.79 6.60
C ILE A 224 0.54 -16.36 5.14
N VAL A 225 1.58 -16.86 4.48
CA VAL A 225 1.82 -16.66 3.05
C VAL A 225 1.13 -17.77 2.26
N LYS A 226 0.31 -17.39 1.27
CA LYS A 226 -0.48 -18.30 0.43
C LYS A 226 0.29 -18.64 -0.84
N LEU A 227 1.19 -19.61 -0.75
CA LEU A 227 2.15 -19.94 -1.80
C LEU A 227 1.49 -20.37 -3.12
N GLU A 228 0.39 -21.12 -3.04
CA GLU A 228 -0.37 -21.55 -4.22
C GLU A 228 -1.13 -20.44 -4.93
N GLN A 229 -1.24 -19.28 -4.30
CA GLN A 229 -1.92 -18.10 -4.84
C GLN A 229 -0.92 -17.11 -5.46
N ILE A 230 0.28 -17.58 -5.80
CA ILE A 230 1.30 -16.83 -6.53
C ILE A 230 0.70 -16.24 -7.82
N ARG A 231 0.92 -14.94 -8.06
CA ARG A 231 0.48 -14.31 -9.30
C ARG A 231 1.21 -13.03 -9.62
N THR A 232 1.24 -12.72 -10.91
CA THR A 232 1.65 -11.41 -11.43
C THR A 232 0.45 -10.48 -11.50
N ILE A 233 0.62 -9.26 -11.01
CA ILE A 233 -0.40 -8.21 -11.00
C ILE A 233 0.12 -6.95 -11.70
N SER A 234 -0.79 -6.12 -12.22
CA SER A 234 -0.46 -4.74 -12.56
C SER A 234 -0.13 -3.95 -11.29
N LYS A 235 0.91 -3.11 -11.34
CA LYS A 235 1.30 -2.21 -10.25
C LYS A 235 0.21 -1.18 -9.92
N MET A 236 -0.78 -0.97 -10.80
CA MET A 236 -1.98 -0.18 -10.49
C MET A 236 -2.77 -0.76 -9.31
N ARG A 237 -2.70 -2.09 -9.10
CA ARG A 237 -3.40 -2.78 -8.02
C ARG A 237 -2.72 -2.62 -6.66
N ILE A 238 -1.50 -2.08 -6.61
CA ILE A 238 -0.81 -1.78 -5.36
C ILE A 238 -1.45 -0.53 -4.76
N TRP A 239 -2.02 -0.67 -3.58
CA TRP A 239 -2.58 0.42 -2.82
C TRP A 239 -1.50 1.13 -2.01
N ILE A 240 -0.66 0.35 -1.32
CA ILE A 240 0.39 0.85 -0.42
C ILE A 240 1.56 -0.14 -0.45
N PRO A 241 2.83 0.30 -0.44
CA PRO A 241 3.28 1.67 -0.60
C PRO A 241 3.33 2.06 -2.09
N LYS A 242 2.98 3.31 -2.38
CA LYS A 242 3.23 3.99 -3.66
C LYS A 242 4.35 5.02 -3.54
N THR A 243 4.53 5.61 -2.36
CA THR A 243 5.53 6.64 -2.07
C THR A 243 6.42 6.25 -0.89
N THR A 244 7.46 7.03 -0.62
CA THR A 244 8.37 6.82 0.52
C THR A 244 7.74 7.14 1.87
N GLN A 245 6.63 7.90 1.88
CA GLN A 245 5.92 8.28 3.09
C GLN A 245 4.84 7.27 3.50
N ASP A 246 4.57 6.28 2.66
CA ASP A 246 3.55 5.28 2.95
C ASP A 246 3.99 4.30 4.06
N PRO A 247 3.04 3.77 4.86
CA PRO A 247 3.34 2.91 6.02
C PRO A 247 4.25 1.73 5.73
N LEU A 248 4.03 1.08 4.59
CA LEU A 248 4.73 -0.13 4.19
C LEU A 248 6.01 0.14 3.37
N TYR A 249 6.39 1.41 3.16
CA TYR A 249 7.63 1.73 2.46
C TYR A 249 8.80 1.02 3.12
N ASP A 250 9.64 0.32 2.37
CA ASP A 250 10.83 -0.39 2.88
C ASP A 250 10.55 -1.46 3.95
N ILE A 251 9.29 -1.88 4.16
CA ILE A 251 8.98 -3.06 4.98
C ILE A 251 9.24 -4.31 4.15
N SER A 252 10.16 -5.15 4.61
CA SER A 252 10.54 -6.39 3.93
C SER A 252 10.68 -7.55 4.88
N LEU A 253 10.29 -8.75 4.44
CA LEU A 253 10.56 -9.97 5.20
C LEU A 253 12.06 -10.22 5.31
N SER A 254 12.47 -10.83 6.41
CA SER A 254 13.86 -11.19 6.65
C SER A 254 14.36 -12.23 5.66
N LYS A 255 15.68 -12.25 5.45
CA LYS A 255 16.33 -13.23 4.59
C LYS A 255 15.97 -14.69 4.97
N PRO A 256 16.02 -15.11 6.26
CA PRO A 256 15.62 -16.46 6.64
C PRO A 256 14.18 -16.82 6.24
N THR A 257 13.24 -15.88 6.36
CA THR A 257 11.84 -16.11 5.93
C THR A 257 11.73 -16.20 4.41
N MET A 258 12.46 -15.35 3.68
CA MET A 258 12.52 -15.44 2.22
C MET A 258 13.15 -16.75 1.73
N ASP A 259 14.14 -17.29 2.45
CA ASP A 259 14.75 -18.58 2.14
C ASP A 259 13.77 -19.75 2.37
N LYS A 260 12.92 -19.67 3.41
CA LYS A 260 11.81 -20.61 3.63
C LYS A 260 10.78 -20.54 2.49
N ILE A 261 10.41 -19.33 2.06
CA ILE A 261 9.52 -19.11 0.90
C ILE A 261 10.12 -19.76 -0.35
N ASN A 262 11.41 -19.53 -0.63
CA ASN A 262 12.09 -20.11 -1.79
C ASN A 262 12.05 -21.63 -1.76
N SER A 263 12.40 -22.23 -0.62
CA SER A 263 12.43 -23.68 -0.43
C SER A 263 11.07 -24.29 -0.69
N LYS A 264 10.01 -23.70 -0.13
CA LYS A 264 8.65 -24.20 -0.32
C LYS A 264 8.12 -23.97 -1.73
N LEU A 265 8.43 -22.85 -2.39
CA LEU A 265 8.08 -22.66 -3.81
C LEU A 265 8.78 -23.68 -4.71
N MET A 266 10.05 -24.00 -4.44
CA MET A 266 10.78 -25.03 -5.18
C MET A 266 10.12 -26.40 -5.02
N GLU A 267 9.77 -26.77 -3.78
CA GLU A 267 9.04 -28.00 -3.46
C GLU A 267 7.68 -28.08 -4.19
N LEU A 268 6.93 -26.98 -4.25
CA LEU A 268 5.57 -26.98 -4.81
C LEU A 268 5.52 -26.93 -6.34
N PHE A 269 6.49 -26.29 -7.00
CA PHE A 269 6.37 -25.92 -8.42
C PHE A 269 7.56 -26.28 -9.31
N ILE A 270 8.73 -26.61 -8.74
CA ILE A 270 9.96 -26.77 -9.52
C ILE A 270 10.48 -28.20 -9.43
N PHE A 271 10.63 -28.73 -8.22
CA PHE A 271 11.12 -30.08 -8.02
C PHE A 271 9.96 -31.08 -8.04
N SER A 272 10.02 -32.05 -8.95
CA SER A 272 9.30 -33.31 -8.76
C SER A 272 10.18 -34.21 -7.90
N ASN A 273 9.69 -34.64 -6.74
CA ASN A 273 10.24 -35.85 -6.14
C ASN A 273 9.89 -36.99 -7.09
N ASN A 274 10.80 -37.31 -8.02
CA ASN A 274 10.72 -38.54 -8.80
C ASN A 274 10.72 -39.68 -7.78
N SER A 275 9.53 -40.21 -7.51
CA SER A 275 9.28 -41.42 -6.74
C SER A 275 8.69 -42.42 -7.71
#